data_AF-A0A8T6VJ67-F1
#
_entry.id   AF-A0A8T6VJ67-F1
#
_cell.length_a   1.000
_cell.length_b   1.000
_cell.length_c   1.000
_cell.angle_alpha   90.00
_cell.angle_beta   90.00
_cell.angle_gamma   90.00
#
_symmetry.space_group_name_H-M   'P 1'
#
loop_
_entity.id
_entity.type
_entity.pdbx_description
1 polymer ?
#
loop_
_entity_poly.entity_id
_entity_poly.type
_entity_poly.pdbx_seq_one_letter_code
_entity_poly.pdbx_strand_id
1 'polypeptide(L)'
;MARSFIRNTLAPKLVKEEGWNNVFLSQNDYKHHKESWKQKLFRFDAFRDDFTAQGFYANRKLLSRYAQVVGVLVENHCTPDGLLLKVRLTGQTKKLMKSKCPKAACLRVDTSPRSGNTLEFPVVDGNLEIVEIKCGRTAKLMVKQKNTYNDLIAKGFPLRMIRVRIVSFDLNQFLVEERRYERFL
;
A
#
# COMPACT_ATOMS: atom_id res chain seq x y z
N MET A 1 -9.07 13.98 -4.38
CA MET A 1 -7.82 14.71 -4.68
C MET A 1 -6.54 13.97 -4.31
N ALA A 2 -6.19 13.79 -3.03
CA ALA A 2 -4.91 13.17 -2.65
C ALA A 2 -4.69 11.78 -3.28
N ARG A 3 -5.76 10.97 -3.38
CA ARG A 3 -5.74 9.70 -4.11
C ARG A 3 -5.42 9.85 -5.59
N SER A 4 -6.00 10.86 -6.25
CA SER A 4 -5.73 11.18 -7.65
C SER A 4 -4.29 11.65 -7.83
N PHE A 5 -3.77 12.47 -6.92
CA PHE A 5 -2.36 12.86 -6.90
C PHE A 5 -1.45 11.63 -6.74
N ILE A 6 -1.75 10.74 -5.78
CA ILE A 6 -0.96 9.52 -5.57
C ILE A 6 -0.93 8.68 -6.85
N ARG A 7 -2.09 8.46 -7.46
CA ARG A 7 -2.24 7.61 -8.65
C ARG A 7 -1.63 8.22 -9.91
N ASN A 8 -1.88 9.51 -10.15
CA ASN A 8 -1.60 10.14 -11.44
C ASN A 8 -0.26 10.89 -11.45
N THR A 9 0.31 11.17 -10.27
CA THR A 9 1.54 11.96 -10.16
C THR A 9 2.60 11.21 -9.38
N LEU A 10 2.34 10.84 -8.12
CA LEU A 10 3.35 10.24 -7.25
C LEU A 10 3.79 8.86 -7.73
N ALA A 11 2.85 7.93 -7.96
CA ALA A 11 3.20 6.57 -8.36
C ALA A 11 3.99 6.52 -9.68
N PRO A 12 3.58 7.22 -10.76
CA PRO A 12 4.38 7.33 -11.98
C PRO A 12 5.77 7.93 -11.75
N LYS A 13 5.86 8.98 -10.93
CA LYS A 13 7.14 9.61 -10.55
C LYS A 13 8.06 8.59 -9.88
N LEU A 14 7.57 7.83 -8.90
CA LEU A 14 8.37 6.83 -8.19
C LEU A 14 8.80 5.67 -9.10
N VAL A 15 7.95 5.23 -10.02
CA VAL A 15 8.31 4.25 -11.05
C VAL A 15 9.48 4.77 -11.89
N LYS A 16 9.39 6.01 -12.37
CA LYS A 16 10.40 6.63 -13.24
C LYS A 16 11.71 6.94 -12.52
N GLU A 17 11.64 7.54 -11.33
CA GLU A 17 12.80 8.08 -10.61
C GLU A 17 13.49 7.04 -9.71
N GLU A 18 12.73 6.15 -9.07
CA GLU A 18 13.29 5.13 -8.17
C GLU A 18 13.42 3.74 -8.83
N GLY A 19 13.01 3.60 -10.10
CA GLY A 19 13.17 2.37 -10.88
C GLY A 19 12.33 1.19 -10.39
N TRP A 20 11.16 1.45 -9.81
CA TRP A 20 10.19 0.40 -9.45
C TRP A 20 9.44 -0.09 -10.70
N ASN A 21 9.04 -1.36 -10.73
CA ASN A 21 8.20 -1.86 -11.84
C ASN A 21 6.75 -1.39 -11.71
N ASN A 22 6.23 -1.28 -10.49
CA ASN A 22 4.91 -0.75 -10.23
C ASN A 22 4.82 -0.16 -8.82
N VAL A 23 3.93 0.81 -8.63
CA VAL A 23 3.64 1.43 -7.34
C VAL A 23 2.14 1.61 -7.20
N PHE A 24 1.55 1.06 -6.14
CA PHE A 24 0.11 1.19 -5.89
C PHE A 24 -0.19 1.48 -4.42
N LEU A 25 -1.31 2.16 -4.19
CA LEU A 25 -1.77 2.49 -2.85
C LEU A 25 -2.72 1.39 -2.36
N SER A 26 -2.32 0.64 -1.33
CA SER A 26 -3.25 -0.20 -0.58
C SER A 26 -4.02 0.66 0.41
N GLN A 27 -5.34 0.60 0.28
CA GLN A 27 -6.30 1.18 1.21
C GLN A 27 -6.99 0.03 1.89
N ASN A 28 -6.31 -0.58 2.85
CA ASN A 28 -7.00 -1.52 3.71
C ASN A 28 -7.96 -0.72 4.57
N ASP A 29 -9.25 -1.04 4.47
CA ASP A 29 -10.24 -0.67 5.46
C ASP A 29 -9.94 -1.46 6.74
N TYR A 30 -8.89 -1.03 7.46
CA TYR A 30 -8.54 -1.53 8.79
C TYR A 30 -9.68 -1.34 9.81
N LYS A 31 -10.78 -0.70 9.40
CA LYS A 31 -11.96 -0.36 10.18
C LYS A 31 -13.19 -1.26 9.96
N HIS A 32 -13.28 -2.06 8.88
CA HIS A 32 -14.56 -2.68 8.47
C HIS A 32 -14.64 -4.21 8.56
N HIS A 33 -13.67 -4.88 9.19
CA HIS A 33 -13.78 -6.32 9.41
C HIS A 33 -14.36 -6.62 10.79
N LYS A 34 -15.52 -7.28 10.80
CA LYS A 34 -16.16 -7.86 11.99
C LYS A 34 -15.28 -8.94 12.66
N GLU A 35 -14.35 -9.52 11.93
CA GLU A 35 -13.23 -10.28 12.50
C GLU A 35 -12.25 -9.30 13.14
N SER A 36 -11.87 -9.52 14.40
CA SER A 36 -10.85 -8.70 15.05
C SER A 36 -9.62 -8.65 14.13
N TRP A 37 -9.06 -7.47 13.87
CA TRP A 37 -7.85 -7.30 13.06
C TRP A 37 -6.69 -8.20 13.55
N LYS A 38 -6.71 -8.62 14.82
CA LYS A 38 -5.83 -9.63 15.42
C LYS A 38 -5.90 -10.95 14.64
N GLN A 39 -7.07 -11.41 14.23
CA GLN A 39 -7.26 -12.65 13.45
C GLN A 39 -6.74 -12.52 12.02
N LYS A 40 -6.80 -11.33 11.40
CA LYS A 40 -6.27 -11.08 10.05
C LYS A 40 -4.75 -10.96 10.02
N LEU A 41 -4.14 -10.44 11.08
CA LEU A 41 -2.69 -10.29 11.20
C LEU A 41 -1.92 -11.59 11.00
N PHE A 42 -2.52 -12.71 11.43
CA PHE A 42 -1.93 -14.04 11.36
C PHE A 42 -2.20 -14.77 10.03
N ARG A 43 -2.96 -14.16 9.11
CA ARG A 43 -3.28 -14.78 7.81
C ARG A 43 -2.53 -14.04 6.70
N PHE A 44 -1.33 -14.53 6.40
CA PHE A 44 -0.56 -14.14 5.20
C PHE A 44 -1.39 -14.16 3.91
N ASP A 45 -2.44 -14.98 3.87
CA ASP A 45 -3.34 -15.11 2.73
C ASP A 45 -4.14 -13.81 2.47
N ALA A 46 -4.59 -13.10 3.50
CA ALA A 46 -5.29 -11.82 3.32
C ALA A 46 -4.36 -10.75 2.71
N PHE A 47 -3.09 -10.72 3.13
CA PHE A 47 -2.11 -9.82 2.52
C PHE A 47 -1.78 -10.22 1.08
N ARG A 48 -1.78 -11.53 0.79
CA ARG A 48 -1.56 -12.04 -0.56
C ARG A 48 -2.72 -11.67 -1.49
N ASP A 49 -3.94 -11.60 -0.98
CA ASP A 49 -5.11 -11.15 -1.76
C ASP A 49 -4.96 -9.70 -2.25
N ASP A 50 -4.38 -8.80 -1.44
CA ASP A 50 -4.08 -7.42 -1.85
C ASP A 50 -3.16 -7.38 -3.08
N PHE A 51 -2.11 -8.20 -3.11
CA PHE A 51 -1.17 -8.25 -4.24
C PHE A 51 -1.76 -8.96 -5.46
N THR A 52 -2.46 -10.08 -5.26
CA THR A 52 -3.05 -10.84 -6.36
C THR A 52 -4.17 -10.06 -7.03
N ALA A 53 -4.96 -9.29 -6.28
CA ALA A 53 -5.91 -8.34 -6.84
C ALA A 53 -5.25 -7.28 -7.74
N GLN A 54 -3.95 -7.01 -7.58
CA GLN A 54 -3.15 -6.14 -8.45
C GLN A 54 -2.44 -6.87 -9.58
N GLY A 55 -2.66 -8.18 -9.73
CA GLY A 55 -2.01 -9.00 -10.76
C GLY A 55 -0.61 -9.49 -10.37
N PHE A 56 -0.25 -9.46 -9.09
CA PHE A 56 1.08 -9.87 -8.61
C PHE A 56 1.04 -10.97 -7.56
N TYR A 57 2.12 -11.74 -7.45
CA TYR A 57 2.33 -12.69 -6.36
C TYR A 57 3.46 -12.22 -5.44
N ALA A 58 3.15 -11.67 -4.28
CA ALA A 58 4.18 -11.22 -3.34
C ALA A 58 4.98 -12.39 -2.76
N ASN A 59 6.30 -12.27 -2.77
CA ASN A 59 7.17 -13.25 -2.14
C ASN A 59 7.10 -13.22 -0.60
N ARG A 60 7.67 -14.24 0.05
CA ARG A 60 7.64 -14.37 1.52
C ARG A 60 8.30 -13.19 2.25
N LYS A 61 9.36 -12.59 1.67
CA LYS A 61 10.06 -11.44 2.26
C LYS A 61 9.17 -10.20 2.30
N LEU A 62 8.50 -9.88 1.19
CA LEU A 62 7.57 -8.75 1.09
C LEU A 62 6.36 -8.95 2.00
N LEU A 63 5.79 -10.16 2.02
CA LEU A 63 4.70 -10.51 2.93
C LEU A 63 5.10 -10.37 4.41
N SER A 64 6.32 -10.79 4.78
CA SER A 64 6.85 -10.62 6.13
C SER A 64 7.01 -9.15 6.51
N ARG A 65 7.55 -8.32 5.61
CA ARG A 65 7.63 -6.85 5.82
C ARG A 65 6.26 -6.22 5.98
N TYR A 66 5.28 -6.65 5.20
CA TYR A 66 3.90 -6.16 5.31
C TYR A 66 3.30 -6.53 6.66
N ALA A 67 3.45 -7.78 7.10
CA ALA A 67 3.00 -8.24 8.40
C ALA A 67 3.66 -7.46 9.56
N GLN A 68 4.94 -7.10 9.44
CA GLN A 68 5.63 -6.26 10.44
C GLN A 68 5.02 -4.85 10.53
N VAL A 69 4.80 -4.18 9.39
CA VAL A 69 4.17 -2.85 9.37
C VAL A 69 2.79 -2.91 9.99
N VAL A 70 1.97 -3.86 9.52
CA VAL A 70 0.61 -4.01 10.00
C VAL A 70 0.62 -4.33 11.48
N GLY A 71 1.50 -5.20 11.99
CA GLY A 71 1.59 -5.51 13.42
C GLY A 71 1.86 -4.31 14.31
N VAL A 72 2.81 -3.45 13.93
CA VAL A 72 3.09 -2.23 14.72
C VAL A 72 1.90 -1.27 14.69
N LEU A 73 1.27 -1.06 13.53
CA LEU A 73 0.08 -0.21 13.39
C LEU A 73 -1.05 -0.69 14.30
N VAL A 74 -1.22 -2.00 14.36
CA VAL A 74 -2.31 -2.66 15.08
C VAL A 74 -2.10 -2.61 16.59
N GLU A 75 -0.89 -2.95 17.06
CA GLU A 75 -0.51 -2.92 18.47
C GLU A 75 -0.68 -1.51 19.05
N ASN A 76 -0.37 -0.52 18.23
CA ASN A 76 -0.51 0.88 18.58
C ASN A 76 -1.88 1.48 18.25
N HIS A 77 -2.87 0.72 17.77
CA HIS A 77 -4.17 1.24 17.34
C HIS A 77 -4.06 2.49 16.43
N CYS A 78 -3.12 2.46 15.49
CA CYS A 78 -2.86 3.53 14.54
C CYS A 78 -3.32 3.08 13.15
N THR A 79 -4.14 3.89 12.49
CA THR A 79 -4.62 3.62 11.13
C THR A 79 -4.09 4.71 10.21
N PRO A 80 -3.13 4.42 9.32
CA PRO A 80 -2.70 5.37 8.31
C PRO A 80 -3.76 5.50 7.21
N ASP A 81 -3.69 6.56 6.41
CA ASP A 81 -4.54 6.72 5.24
C ASP A 81 -4.24 5.68 4.13
N GLY A 82 -3.07 5.05 4.15
CA GLY A 82 -2.78 3.88 3.33
C GLY A 82 -1.33 3.41 3.44
N LEU A 83 -1.03 2.36 2.67
CA LEU A 83 0.33 1.87 2.45
C LEU A 83 0.67 1.98 0.97
N LEU A 84 1.77 2.62 0.65
CA LEU A 84 2.31 2.65 -0.70
C LEU A 84 3.16 1.40 -0.92
N LEU A 85 2.70 0.54 -1.83
CA LEU A 85 3.32 -0.72 -2.17
C LEU A 85 4.15 -0.53 -3.43
N LYS A 86 5.47 -0.58 -3.27
CA LYS A 86 6.43 -0.41 -4.36
C LYS A 86 6.98 -1.78 -4.70
N VAL A 87 6.72 -2.27 -5.90
CA VAL A 87 7.03 -3.65 -6.28
C VAL A 87 8.06 -3.70 -7.40
N ARG A 88 8.87 -4.75 -7.37
CA ARG A 88 9.85 -5.08 -8.40
C ARG A 88 9.69 -6.55 -8.80
N LEU A 89 9.80 -6.80 -10.10
CA LEU A 89 9.67 -8.13 -10.67
C LEU A 89 10.91 -8.95 -10.35
N THR A 90 10.72 -10.20 -9.93
CA THR A 90 11.84 -11.12 -9.68
C THR A 90 12.23 -11.95 -10.91
N GLY A 91 11.46 -11.86 -11.99
CA GLY A 91 11.56 -12.74 -13.16
C GLY A 91 10.91 -14.11 -12.98
N GLN A 92 10.43 -14.44 -11.79
CA GLN A 92 9.72 -15.70 -11.51
C GLN A 92 8.20 -15.52 -11.67
N THR A 93 7.50 -16.63 -11.87
CA THR A 93 6.05 -16.68 -11.92
C THR A 93 5.48 -17.70 -10.95
N LYS A 94 4.22 -17.50 -10.54
CA LYS A 94 3.48 -18.41 -9.67
C LYS A 94 2.13 -18.74 -10.29
N LYS A 95 1.87 -20.04 -10.45
CA LYS A 95 0.57 -20.54 -10.88
C LYS A 95 -0.38 -20.69 -9.69
N LEU A 96 -1.58 -20.16 -9.82
CA LEU A 96 -2.67 -20.28 -8.86
C LEU A 96 -3.92 -20.82 -9.54
N MET A 97 -4.72 -21.59 -8.82
CA MET A 97 -6.04 -22.02 -9.31
C MET A 97 -6.97 -20.81 -9.38
N LYS A 98 -7.79 -20.72 -10.44
CA LYS A 98 -8.79 -19.66 -10.62
C LYS A 98 -9.72 -19.54 -9.40
N SER A 99 -10.08 -20.66 -8.77
CA SER A 99 -10.90 -20.72 -7.55
C SER A 99 -10.25 -20.09 -6.30
N LYS A 100 -8.93 -19.92 -6.30
CA LYS A 100 -8.16 -19.32 -5.20
C LYS A 100 -7.74 -17.87 -5.48
N CYS A 101 -8.16 -17.30 -6.62
CA CYS A 101 -7.81 -15.94 -7.00
C CYS A 101 -8.96 -14.97 -6.67
N PRO A 102 -8.69 -13.78 -6.13
CA PRO A 102 -9.70 -12.75 -5.99
C PRO A 102 -10.32 -12.43 -7.36
N LYS A 103 -11.64 -12.19 -7.45
CA LYS A 103 -12.32 -11.89 -8.73
C LYS A 103 -11.67 -10.73 -9.50
N ALA A 104 -11.19 -9.72 -8.78
CA ALA A 104 -10.48 -8.58 -9.38
C ALA A 104 -9.14 -8.98 -10.03
N ALA A 105 -8.46 -9.99 -9.50
CA ALA A 105 -7.22 -10.54 -10.06
C ALA A 105 -7.49 -11.22 -11.41
N CYS A 106 -8.59 -11.98 -11.51
CA CYS A 106 -8.98 -12.70 -12.72
C CYS A 106 -9.26 -11.78 -13.92
N LEU A 107 -9.58 -10.50 -13.69
CA LEU A 107 -9.81 -9.50 -14.75
C LEU A 107 -8.51 -8.84 -15.24
N ARG A 108 -7.41 -8.98 -14.50
CA ARG A 108 -6.14 -8.27 -14.77
C ARG A 108 -5.06 -9.16 -15.36
N VAL A 109 -5.22 -10.48 -15.25
CA VAL A 109 -4.32 -11.46 -15.86
C VAL A 109 -4.93 -11.89 -17.18
N ASP A 110 -4.11 -11.92 -18.24
CA ASP A 110 -4.54 -12.31 -19.59
C ASP A 110 -5.22 -13.69 -19.57
N THR A 111 -6.53 -13.72 -19.77
CA THR A 111 -7.38 -14.91 -19.71
C THR A 111 -7.44 -15.60 -21.07
N SER A 112 -6.27 -15.79 -21.71
CA SER A 112 -6.18 -16.58 -22.93
C SER A 112 -6.98 -17.89 -22.76
N PRO A 113 -7.86 -18.25 -23.72
CA PRO A 113 -8.71 -19.44 -23.63
C PRO A 113 -7.90 -20.76 -23.58
N ARG A 114 -6.57 -20.69 -23.78
CA ARG A 114 -5.64 -21.82 -23.61
C ARG A 114 -5.17 -22.02 -22.16
N SER A 115 -5.41 -21.05 -21.27
CA SER A 115 -5.13 -21.19 -19.84
C SER A 115 -6.26 -21.99 -19.18
N GLY A 116 -5.98 -23.21 -18.73
CA GLY A 116 -6.95 -24.06 -18.01
C GLY A 116 -7.48 -23.43 -16.70
N ASN A 117 -7.77 -24.24 -15.68
CA ASN A 117 -8.24 -23.72 -14.38
C ASN A 117 -7.18 -22.97 -13.55
N THR A 118 -6.07 -22.55 -14.16
CA THR A 118 -4.94 -21.87 -13.52
C THR A 118 -4.64 -20.52 -14.16
N LEU A 119 -4.18 -19.58 -13.33
CA LEU A 119 -3.69 -18.25 -13.69
C LEU A 119 -2.23 -18.14 -13.26
N GLU A 120 -1.43 -17.43 -14.05
CA GLU A 120 -0.01 -17.23 -13.78
C GLU A 120 0.25 -15.78 -13.38
N PHE A 121 0.85 -15.59 -12.22
CA PHE A 121 1.12 -14.29 -11.63
C PHE A 121 2.64 -14.05 -11.58
N PRO A 122 3.13 -12.89 -12.04
CA PRO A 122 4.52 -12.50 -11.80
C PRO A 122 4.80 -12.40 -10.30
N VAL A 123 5.90 -13.02 -9.87
CA VAL A 123 6.36 -12.92 -8.50
C VAL A 123 7.06 -11.58 -8.31
N VAL A 124 6.74 -10.91 -7.20
CA VAL A 124 7.30 -9.61 -6.85
C VAL A 124 7.99 -9.63 -5.49
N ASP A 125 9.08 -8.87 -5.42
CA ASP A 125 9.60 -8.31 -4.19
C ASP A 125 9.26 -6.81 -4.12
N GLY A 126 9.74 -6.10 -3.10
CA GLY A 126 9.40 -4.70 -2.98
C GLY A 126 9.67 -4.06 -1.63
N ASN A 127 9.18 -2.83 -1.50
CA ASN A 127 9.21 -2.04 -0.29
C ASN A 127 7.85 -1.38 0.00
N LEU A 128 7.68 -0.94 1.24
CA LEU A 128 6.45 -0.37 1.77
C LEU A 128 6.76 1.02 2.32
N GLU A 129 5.89 1.98 2.03
CA GLU A 129 5.89 3.27 2.70
C GLU A 129 4.52 3.51 3.36
N ILE A 130 4.52 4.04 4.58
CA ILE A 130 3.30 4.49 5.22
C ILE A 130 2.86 5.78 4.52
N VAL A 131 1.58 5.92 4.22
CA VAL A 131 1.02 7.16 3.67
C VAL A 131 0.05 7.76 4.68
N GLU A 132 0.30 9.02 5.04
CA GLU A 132 -0.64 9.81 5.84
C GLU A 132 -1.01 11.09 5.08
N ILE A 133 -2.30 11.36 5.00
CA ILE A 133 -2.89 12.50 4.30
C ILE A 133 -3.50 13.44 5.33
N LYS A 134 -3.02 14.69 5.35
CA LYS A 134 -3.58 15.74 6.20
C LYS A 134 -4.16 16.85 5.33
N CYS A 135 -5.44 17.16 5.54
CA CYS A 135 -6.13 18.24 4.84
C CYS A 135 -6.24 19.46 5.75
N GLY A 136 -5.92 20.65 5.21
CA GLY A 136 -6.00 21.91 5.94
C GLY A 136 -4.70 22.33 6.62
N ARG A 137 -4.64 23.61 6.99
CA ARG A 137 -3.40 24.27 7.44
C ARG A 137 -2.92 23.79 8.82
N THR A 138 -3.85 23.37 9.67
CA THR A 138 -3.61 23.01 11.08
C THR A 138 -3.62 21.51 11.34
N ALA A 139 -3.87 20.68 10.33
CA ALA A 139 -3.92 19.24 10.49
C ALA A 139 -2.52 18.68 10.81
N LYS A 140 -2.33 18.29 12.08
CA LYS A 140 -1.10 17.72 12.62
C LYS A 140 -1.31 16.24 12.93
N LEU A 141 -0.20 15.50 12.96
CA LEU A 141 -0.18 14.15 13.53
C LEU A 141 -0.46 14.23 15.03
N MET A 142 -1.36 13.37 15.52
CA MET A 142 -1.54 13.19 16.96
C MET A 142 -0.28 12.55 17.57
N VAL A 143 -0.01 12.80 18.86
CA VAL A 143 1.19 12.26 19.55
C VAL A 143 1.32 10.75 19.37
N LYS A 144 0.20 10.02 19.53
CA LYS A 144 0.16 8.57 19.33
C LYS A 144 0.55 8.16 17.89
N GLN A 145 0.04 8.85 16.88
CA GLN A 145 0.43 8.61 15.48
C GLN A 145 1.92 8.86 15.26
N LYS A 146 2.47 9.95 15.82
CA LYS A 146 3.89 10.27 15.73
C LYS A 146 4.75 9.14 16.31
N ASN A 147 4.43 8.67 17.52
CA ASN A 147 5.18 7.60 18.17
C ASN A 147 5.15 6.32 17.32
N THR A 148 3.98 5.91 16.83
CA THR A 148 3.87 4.72 15.97
C THR A 148 4.66 4.87 14.66
N TYR A 149 4.62 6.06 14.03
CA TYR A 149 5.37 6.27 12.80
C TYR A 149 6.87 6.35 13.05
N ASN A 150 7.31 6.87 14.20
CA ASN A 150 8.72 6.82 14.60
C ASN A 150 9.19 5.37 14.76
N ASP A 151 8.38 4.52 15.40
CA ASP A 151 8.71 3.09 15.57
C ASP A 151 8.82 2.37 14.22
N LEU A 152 7.91 2.67 13.29
CA LEU A 152 7.94 2.11 11.94
C LEU A 152 9.15 2.61 11.13
N ILE A 153 9.48 3.89 11.24
CA ILE A 153 10.65 4.48 10.59
C ILE A 153 11.94 3.87 11.14
N ALA A 154 12.05 3.69 12.46
CA ALA A 154 13.18 3.02 13.10
C ALA A 154 13.35 1.57 12.62
N LYS A 155 12.25 0.91 12.22
CA LYS A 155 12.25 -0.43 11.60
C LYS A 155 12.47 -0.41 10.07
N GLY A 156 12.75 0.75 9.49
CA GLY A 156 13.07 0.90 8.07
C GLY A 156 11.84 0.97 7.16
N PHE A 157 10.71 1.47 7.67
CA PHE A 157 9.50 1.76 6.90
C PHE A 157 9.27 3.27 6.81
N PRO A 158 9.60 3.92 5.67
CA PRO A 158 9.45 5.37 5.52
C PRO A 158 7.99 5.82 5.66
N LEU A 159 7.79 7.01 6.21
CA LEU A 159 6.51 7.70 6.17
C LEU A 159 6.51 8.72 5.03
N ARG A 160 5.47 8.73 4.21
CA ARG A 160 5.16 9.79 3.27
C ARG A 160 3.94 10.56 3.73
N MET A 161 4.16 11.81 4.13
CA MET A 161 3.08 12.72 4.50
C MET A 161 2.69 13.56 3.28
N ILE A 162 1.40 13.54 2.96
CA ILE A 162 0.79 14.33 1.89
C ILE A 162 -0.12 15.37 2.54
N ARG A 163 0.21 16.64 2.35
CA ARG A 163 -0.62 17.75 2.83
C ARG A 163 -1.41 18.33 1.67
N VAL A 164 -2.71 18.43 1.87
CA VAL A 164 -3.62 19.09 0.92
C VAL A 164 -4.05 20.43 1.52
N ARG A 165 -3.63 21.52 0.91
CA ARG A 165 -4.03 22.88 1.24
C ARG A 165 -5.13 23.32 0.28
N ILE A 166 -6.25 23.74 0.81
CA ILE A 166 -7.35 24.31 0.03
C ILE A 166 -6.95 25.75 -0.30
N VAL A 167 -6.84 26.07 -1.59
CA VAL A 167 -6.55 27.44 -2.07
C VAL A 167 -7.86 28.17 -2.32
N SER A 168 -8.79 27.52 -3.03
CA SER A 168 -10.16 27.97 -3.21
C SER A 168 -11.07 26.75 -3.36
N PHE A 169 -12.10 26.66 -2.52
CA PHE A 169 -13.08 25.58 -2.62
C PHE A 169 -13.98 25.76 -3.85
N ASP A 170 -14.44 27.00 -4.08
CA ASP A 170 -15.35 27.34 -5.18
C ASP A 170 -14.73 27.09 -6.56
N LEU A 171 -13.41 27.30 -6.68
CA LEU A 171 -12.68 27.06 -7.92
C LEU A 171 -12.06 25.65 -7.99
N ASN A 172 -12.32 24.79 -7.00
CA ASN A 172 -11.71 23.45 -6.89
C ASN A 172 -10.17 23.50 -6.98
N GLN A 173 -9.55 24.52 -6.40
CA GLN A 173 -8.11 24.76 -6.42
C GLN A 173 -7.47 24.36 -5.08
N PHE A 174 -6.44 23.52 -5.18
CA PHE A 174 -5.76 22.97 -4.03
C PHE A 174 -4.27 22.81 -4.33
N LEU A 175 -3.45 23.00 -3.30
CA LEU A 175 -2.02 22.75 -3.35
C LEU A 175 -1.73 21.44 -2.61
N VAL A 176 -0.97 20.55 -3.25
CA VAL A 176 -0.52 19.29 -2.65
C VAL A 176 0.98 19.41 -2.36
N GLU A 177 1.36 19.26 -1.09
CA GLU A 177 2.75 19.21 -0.63
C GLU A 177 3.06 17.78 -0.18
N GLU A 178 4.13 17.19 -0.70
CA GLU A 178 4.62 15.88 -0.23
C GLU A 178 5.91 16.02 0.59
N ARG A 179 6.03 15.22 1.65
CA ARG A 179 7.29 15.04 2.40
C ARG A 179 7.48 13.58 2.75
N ARG A 180 8.67 13.06 2.48
CA ARG A 180 9.11 11.71 2.88
C ARG A 180 10.01 11.83 4.12
N TYR A 181 9.73 10.99 5.11
CA TYR A 181 10.45 10.91 6.36
C TYR A 181 11.07 9.53 6.49
N GLU A 182 12.40 9.51 6.55
CA GLU A 182 13.21 8.34 6.88
C GLU A 182 13.82 8.45 8.28
N ARG A 183 13.66 9.62 8.91
CA ARG A 183 13.91 9.95 10.31
C ARG A 183 12.94 11.06 10.70
N PHE A 184 12.34 11.00 11.88
CA PHE A 184 11.62 12.13 12.45
C PHE A 184 12.58 12.97 13.30
N LEU A 185 12.49 14.30 13.15
CA LEU A 185 13.05 15.30 14.04
C LEU A 185 11.99 15.70 15.07
#